data_AF-A0A952TQ29-F1
#
_entry.id   AF-A0A952TQ29-F1
#
_cell.length_a   1.000
_cell.length_b   1.000
_cell.length_c   1.000
_cell.angle_alpha   90.00
_cell.angle_beta   90.00
_cell.angle_gamma   90.00
#
_symmetry.space_group_name_H-M   'P 1'
#
loop_
_entity.id
_entity.type
_entity.pdbx_description
1 polymer ?
#
loop_
_entity_poly.entity_id
_entity_poly.type
_entity_poly.pdbx_seq_one_letter_code
_entity_poly.pdbx_strand_id
1 'polypeptide(L)'
;MGTAPWIRIRQELYQQLQKHVQLLLGHEPADLSRYREDFEREFQKAWRPSTRDVLFQEIGTSDIILLADFHALAQSQRSQLRILKGLPKGLSLALAVEFFEARHQPLIDRYMAGDVTEKEFLKQIEWSRSWGFPFEHYRPLIRYAQKHRIPVYGLNRHFSERTGRTLKLRDDFAAERILEIRREDPARKVLVVYGDLHLASNHLPKSIEKQRGRKEILRVLSVFQNSEKIYFRLLEKEQELSVDVVRLSRDQFCIISIAPWVKWQNYLLFLEKHLDKELAGESVEYTDHVSRFVKVIATDFNLRISEGSFSVYTPDDDSFWPKLAERYSGKELKTFRDLILESKSFYVPELQVGFLARPSVNHAAQLAMSVIHAEISGWRAFPQATPEDFLKMIWLEAVQYFGSKLINPKRKTDTIQDLRAALASRSPLDMGEEALKIALHQRMKEVLFLTGQNSKLTPARPRRTASYREAARLLGGMLGEKLYTGFRKKLMSGDAVLRLFRRSVDGPGFTEFYFELLEIVEGLPEAFLSKSEKM
;
A
#
# COMPACT_ATOMS: atom_id res chain seq x y z
N MET A 1 6.62 27.59 -18.19
CA MET A 1 7.70 26.95 -17.42
C MET A 1 7.65 25.46 -17.69
N GLY A 2 8.75 24.83 -18.10
CA GLY A 2 8.75 23.39 -18.38
C GLY A 2 8.48 22.54 -17.13
N THR A 3 7.90 21.36 -17.30
CA THR A 3 7.66 20.39 -16.21
C THR A 3 8.98 20.03 -15.53
N ALA A 4 9.04 20.10 -14.19
CA ALA A 4 10.24 19.76 -13.45
C ALA A 4 10.72 18.33 -13.77
N PRO A 5 12.05 18.08 -13.88
CA PRO A 5 12.58 16.76 -14.28
C PRO A 5 12.04 15.58 -13.45
N TRP A 6 11.91 15.76 -12.13
CA TRP A 6 11.39 14.73 -11.23
C TRP A 6 9.90 14.41 -11.46
N ILE A 7 9.09 15.37 -11.93
CA ILE A 7 7.69 15.15 -12.32
C ILE A 7 7.65 14.40 -13.65
N ARG A 8 8.49 14.80 -14.60
CA ARG A 8 8.57 14.18 -15.93
C ARG A 8 8.88 12.70 -15.86
N ILE A 9 9.90 12.28 -15.10
CA ILE A 9 10.26 10.86 -14.98
C ILE A 9 9.11 10.00 -14.37
N ARG A 10 8.28 10.60 -13.51
CA ARG A 10 7.09 9.95 -12.92
C ARG A 10 5.94 9.84 -13.91
N GLN A 11 5.75 10.85 -14.77
CA GLN A 11 4.79 10.79 -15.88
C GLN A 11 5.21 9.72 -16.90
N GLU A 12 6.49 9.65 -17.24
CA GLU A 12 7.05 8.62 -18.13
C GLU A 12 6.86 7.21 -17.55
N LEU A 13 7.19 6.99 -16.26
CA LEU A 13 6.94 5.71 -15.58
C LEU A 13 5.45 5.33 -15.63
N TYR A 14 4.57 6.27 -15.32
CA TYR A 14 3.12 6.05 -15.36
C TYR A 14 2.64 5.65 -16.77
N GLN A 15 3.06 6.37 -17.81
CA GLN A 15 2.69 6.09 -19.20
C GLN A 15 3.20 4.73 -19.66
N GLN A 16 4.42 4.36 -19.30
CA GLN A 16 5.00 3.04 -19.60
C GLN A 16 4.16 1.91 -18.97
N LEU A 17 3.80 2.05 -17.70
CA LEU A 17 2.98 1.06 -17.00
C LEU A 17 1.58 0.93 -17.61
N GLN A 18 0.94 2.04 -17.95
CA GLN A 18 -0.36 2.00 -18.64
C GLN A 18 -0.27 1.31 -19.99
N LYS A 19 0.75 1.62 -20.79
CA LYS A 19 0.97 0.99 -22.09
C LYS A 19 1.16 -0.52 -21.94
N HIS A 20 1.95 -0.96 -20.95
CA HIS A 20 2.16 -2.38 -20.71
C HIS A 20 0.86 -3.08 -20.29
N VAL A 21 0.11 -2.50 -19.35
CA VAL A 21 -1.19 -3.06 -18.95
C VAL A 21 -2.15 -3.13 -20.15
N GLN A 22 -2.18 -2.11 -21.01
CA GLN A 22 -3.02 -2.13 -22.20
C GLN A 22 -2.61 -3.23 -23.20
N LEU A 23 -1.31 -3.50 -23.36
CA LEU A 23 -0.81 -4.61 -24.18
C LEU A 23 -1.30 -5.96 -23.65
N LEU A 24 -1.25 -6.18 -22.32
CA LEU A 24 -1.72 -7.43 -21.69
C LEU A 24 -3.24 -7.60 -21.75
N LEU A 25 -4.01 -6.51 -21.65
CA LEU A 25 -5.47 -6.55 -21.72
C LEU A 25 -6.01 -6.70 -23.15
N GLY A 26 -5.21 -6.37 -24.16
CA GLY A 26 -5.60 -6.43 -25.56
C GLY A 26 -6.62 -5.35 -25.97
N HIS A 27 -7.38 -5.64 -27.01
CA HIS A 27 -8.33 -4.69 -27.61
C HIS A 27 -9.56 -4.48 -26.72
N GLU A 28 -9.83 -3.22 -26.33
CA GLU A 28 -11.03 -2.85 -25.59
C GLU A 28 -12.23 -2.61 -26.55
N PRO A 29 -13.38 -3.28 -26.36
CA PRO A 29 -14.58 -3.02 -27.16
C PRO A 29 -15.04 -1.55 -27.10
N ALA A 30 -15.56 -1.03 -28.21
CA ALA A 30 -15.92 0.39 -28.32
C ALA A 30 -17.00 0.83 -27.32
N ASP A 31 -17.92 -0.06 -26.93
CA ASP A 31 -18.94 0.23 -25.93
C ASP A 31 -18.37 0.27 -24.49
N LEU A 32 -17.38 -0.57 -24.20
CA LEU A 32 -16.63 -0.53 -22.95
C LEU A 32 -15.77 0.74 -22.85
N SER A 33 -15.13 1.16 -23.95
CA SER A 33 -14.40 2.43 -24.02
C SER A 33 -15.30 3.62 -23.71
N ARG A 34 -16.51 3.70 -24.31
CA ARG A 34 -17.49 4.76 -24.00
C ARG A 34 -17.89 4.77 -22.51
N TYR A 35 -18.12 3.59 -21.92
CA TYR A 35 -18.40 3.48 -20.49
C TYR A 35 -17.24 4.01 -19.63
N ARG A 36 -15.99 3.73 -20.01
CA ARG A 36 -14.81 4.28 -19.34
C ARG A 36 -14.68 5.80 -19.54
N GLU A 37 -14.95 6.31 -20.72
CA GLU A 37 -14.93 7.75 -21.00
C GLU A 37 -15.93 8.52 -20.14
N ASP A 38 -17.13 7.97 -19.91
CA ASP A 38 -18.14 8.52 -19.00
C ASP A 38 -17.59 8.69 -17.58
N PHE A 39 -16.89 7.67 -17.06
CA PHE A 39 -16.18 7.74 -15.79
C PHE A 39 -15.07 8.79 -15.78
N GLU A 40 -14.25 8.82 -16.83
CA GLU A 40 -13.12 9.75 -16.95
C GLU A 40 -13.53 11.23 -17.02
N ARG A 41 -14.77 11.53 -17.42
CA ARG A 41 -15.34 12.88 -17.44
C ARG A 41 -15.66 13.41 -16.05
N GLU A 42 -15.84 12.55 -15.03
CA GLU A 42 -16.07 13.00 -13.64
C GLU A 42 -14.91 13.84 -13.10
N PHE A 43 -13.69 13.55 -13.56
CA PHE A 43 -12.48 14.22 -13.10
C PHE A 43 -12.07 15.42 -13.96
N GLN A 44 -12.78 15.70 -15.06
CA GLN A 44 -12.50 16.86 -15.92
C GLN A 44 -13.09 18.15 -15.36
N LYS A 45 -14.16 18.04 -14.57
CA LYS A 45 -14.82 19.17 -13.89
C LYS A 45 -13.89 19.83 -12.87
N ALA A 46 -14.22 21.06 -12.50
CA ALA A 46 -13.55 21.77 -11.41
C ALA A 46 -13.74 21.00 -10.08
N TRP A 47 -12.69 20.97 -9.27
CA TRP A 47 -12.71 20.38 -7.93
C TRP A 47 -11.95 21.28 -6.97
N ARG A 48 -12.17 21.08 -5.67
CA ARG A 48 -11.47 21.80 -4.60
C ARG A 48 -10.88 20.84 -3.57
N PRO A 49 -9.73 21.15 -2.96
CA PRO A 49 -9.26 20.44 -1.77
C PRO A 49 -10.37 20.40 -0.69
N SER A 50 -10.44 19.29 0.03
CA SER A 50 -11.36 19.07 1.14
C SER A 50 -10.65 18.31 2.25
N THR A 51 -11.29 18.21 3.42
CA THR A 51 -10.78 17.41 4.53
C THR A 51 -11.56 16.12 4.69
N ARG A 52 -11.02 15.22 5.51
CA ARG A 52 -11.72 14.00 5.90
C ARG A 52 -12.91 14.29 6.79
N ASP A 53 -12.81 15.25 7.69
CA ASP A 53 -13.93 15.62 8.57
C ASP A 53 -15.16 16.02 7.73
N VAL A 54 -14.95 16.82 6.68
CA VAL A 54 -16.01 17.15 5.72
C VAL A 54 -16.53 15.89 5.04
N LEU A 55 -15.66 15.00 4.54
CA LEU A 55 -16.10 13.74 3.94
C LEU A 55 -16.94 12.89 4.91
N PHE A 56 -16.51 12.73 6.16
CA PHE A 56 -17.23 11.96 7.17
C PHE A 56 -18.56 12.59 7.57
N GLN A 57 -18.65 13.93 7.62
CA GLN A 57 -19.92 14.65 7.79
C GLN A 57 -20.90 14.34 6.64
N GLU A 58 -20.42 14.38 5.39
CA GLU A 58 -21.26 14.09 4.22
C GLU A 58 -21.66 12.61 4.16
N ILE A 59 -20.78 11.70 4.58
CA ILE A 59 -21.11 10.28 4.74
C ILE A 59 -22.20 10.09 5.81
N GLY A 60 -22.09 10.78 6.96
CA GLY A 60 -23.07 10.68 8.05
C GLY A 60 -24.49 11.11 7.67
N THR A 61 -24.62 11.98 6.67
CA THR A 61 -25.91 12.51 6.20
C THR A 61 -26.42 11.81 4.92
N SER A 62 -25.67 10.85 4.37
CA SER A 62 -26.04 10.11 3.15
C SER A 62 -26.73 8.79 3.47
N ASP A 63 -27.65 8.36 2.62
CA ASP A 63 -28.39 7.09 2.77
C ASP A 63 -27.62 5.92 2.15
N ILE A 64 -27.04 6.17 0.98
CA ILE A 64 -26.26 5.21 0.21
C ILE A 64 -24.89 5.84 -0.04
N ILE A 65 -23.84 5.12 0.34
CA ILE A 65 -22.46 5.59 0.21
C ILE A 65 -21.72 4.62 -0.70
N LEU A 66 -21.45 5.05 -1.93
CA LEU A 66 -20.72 4.28 -2.93
C LEU A 66 -19.23 4.53 -2.78
N LEU A 67 -18.46 3.50 -2.50
CA LEU A 67 -17.00 3.53 -2.37
C LEU A 67 -16.37 2.81 -3.57
N ALA A 68 -15.60 3.55 -4.37
CA ALA A 68 -14.91 3.00 -5.51
C ALA A 68 -13.91 1.92 -5.08
N ASP A 69 -13.82 0.85 -5.85
CA ASP A 69 -12.82 -0.19 -5.70
C ASP A 69 -11.95 -0.35 -6.94
N PHE A 70 -10.64 -0.33 -6.73
CA PHE A 70 -9.67 -0.80 -7.72
C PHE A 70 -9.11 -2.14 -7.23
N HIS A 71 -9.64 -3.24 -7.77
CA HIS A 71 -9.51 -4.59 -7.19
C HIS A 71 -8.07 -5.07 -6.99
N ALA A 72 -7.19 -4.74 -7.94
CA ALA A 72 -5.77 -5.11 -7.87
C ALA A 72 -4.99 -4.35 -6.78
N LEU A 73 -5.57 -3.32 -6.15
CA LEU A 73 -4.88 -2.44 -5.21
C LEU A 73 -5.40 -2.60 -3.77
N ALA A 74 -4.72 -3.38 -2.95
CA ALA A 74 -5.02 -3.58 -1.52
C ALA A 74 -5.23 -2.29 -0.70
N GLN A 75 -4.65 -1.17 -1.12
CA GLN A 75 -4.82 0.12 -0.46
C GLN A 75 -6.23 0.70 -0.69
N SER A 76 -6.88 0.38 -1.82
CA SER A 76 -8.29 0.71 -2.11
C SER A 76 -9.21 0.14 -1.03
N GLN A 77 -9.08 -1.16 -0.74
CA GLN A 77 -9.91 -1.84 0.26
C GLN A 77 -9.57 -1.41 1.69
N ARG A 78 -8.30 -1.09 1.96
CA ARG A 78 -7.91 -0.48 3.24
C ARG A 78 -8.57 0.87 3.47
N SER A 79 -8.72 1.72 2.43
CA SER A 79 -9.44 2.99 2.55
C SER A 79 -10.91 2.79 2.87
N GLN A 80 -11.57 1.79 2.26
CA GLN A 80 -12.96 1.44 2.57
C GLN A 80 -13.13 0.99 4.03
N LEU A 81 -12.22 0.15 4.53
CA LEU A 81 -12.21 -0.24 5.94
C LEU A 81 -12.01 0.96 6.88
N ARG A 82 -11.19 1.94 6.50
CA ARG A 82 -10.99 3.15 7.34
C ARG A 82 -12.26 4.00 7.40
N ILE A 83 -12.94 4.18 6.28
CA ILE A 83 -14.25 4.84 6.25
C ILE A 83 -15.20 4.10 7.19
N LEU A 84 -15.30 2.78 7.05
CA LEU A 84 -16.18 1.96 7.89
C LEU A 84 -15.86 2.07 9.39
N LYS A 85 -14.56 2.13 9.75
CA LYS A 85 -14.10 2.32 11.13
C LYS A 85 -14.36 3.70 11.70
N GLY A 86 -14.37 4.73 10.85
CA GLY A 86 -14.60 6.13 11.26
C GLY A 86 -16.07 6.47 11.42
N LEU A 87 -17.00 5.58 11.05
CA LEU A 87 -18.43 5.80 11.30
C LEU A 87 -18.78 5.70 12.79
N PRO A 88 -19.77 6.46 13.28
CA PRO A 88 -20.26 6.34 14.64
C PRO A 88 -20.67 4.90 14.96
N LYS A 89 -20.30 4.43 16.16
CA LYS A 89 -20.76 3.13 16.67
C LYS A 89 -22.28 3.16 16.86
N GLY A 90 -22.94 2.03 16.61
CA GLY A 90 -24.40 1.89 16.78
C GLY A 90 -25.25 2.40 15.62
N LEU A 91 -24.63 2.93 14.56
CA LEU A 91 -25.32 3.25 13.31
C LEU A 91 -25.89 1.96 12.68
N SER A 92 -27.17 1.95 12.30
CA SER A 92 -27.73 0.86 11.46
C SER A 92 -27.09 0.92 10.09
N LEU A 93 -26.28 -0.08 9.76
CA LEU A 93 -25.44 -0.12 8.57
C LEU A 93 -25.53 -1.50 7.92
N ALA A 94 -25.64 -1.55 6.59
CA ALA A 94 -25.33 -2.73 5.79
C ALA A 94 -24.07 -2.47 4.95
N LEU A 95 -23.26 -3.51 4.77
CA LEU A 95 -22.16 -3.51 3.82
C LEU A 95 -22.58 -4.32 2.59
N ALA A 96 -22.63 -3.68 1.42
CA ALA A 96 -22.99 -4.34 0.16
C ALA A 96 -21.78 -4.33 -0.78
N VAL A 97 -21.40 -5.47 -1.34
CA VAL A 97 -20.09 -5.64 -2.00
C VAL A 97 -20.19 -6.31 -3.35
N GLU A 98 -19.42 -5.81 -4.32
CA GLU A 98 -19.33 -6.38 -5.67
C GLU A 98 -18.61 -7.74 -5.71
N PHE A 99 -17.62 -7.94 -4.85
CA PHE A 99 -16.80 -9.16 -4.90
C PHE A 99 -17.54 -10.41 -4.39
N PHE A 100 -18.79 -10.28 -3.95
CA PHE A 100 -19.70 -11.40 -3.73
C PHE A 100 -20.88 -11.36 -4.68
N GLU A 101 -21.20 -12.51 -5.26
CA GLU A 101 -22.39 -12.67 -6.07
C GLU A 101 -23.65 -12.80 -5.20
N ALA A 102 -24.73 -12.13 -5.61
CA ALA A 102 -25.99 -12.16 -4.88
C ALA A 102 -26.59 -13.57 -4.73
N ARG A 103 -26.35 -14.47 -5.71
CA ARG A 103 -26.79 -15.88 -5.65
C ARG A 103 -26.18 -16.66 -4.48
N HIS A 104 -25.07 -16.19 -3.91
CA HIS A 104 -24.40 -16.82 -2.78
C HIS A 104 -24.85 -16.26 -1.42
N GLN A 105 -25.89 -15.42 -1.36
CA GLN A 105 -26.32 -14.80 -0.10
C GLN A 105 -26.48 -15.78 1.08
N PRO A 106 -27.10 -16.98 0.92
CA PRO A 106 -27.17 -17.94 2.03
C PRO A 106 -25.80 -18.40 2.56
N LEU A 107 -24.79 -18.50 1.70
CA LEU A 107 -23.42 -18.86 2.07
C LEU A 107 -22.69 -17.69 2.74
N ILE A 108 -22.93 -16.47 2.25
CA ILE A 108 -22.41 -15.23 2.85
C ILE A 108 -22.93 -15.13 4.29
N ASP A 109 -24.23 -15.31 4.50
CA ASP A 109 -24.85 -15.20 5.82
C ASP A 109 -24.27 -16.22 6.80
N ARG A 110 -24.11 -17.49 6.39
CA ARG A 110 -23.47 -18.53 7.19
C ARG A 110 -22.02 -18.21 7.53
N TYR A 111 -21.25 -17.67 6.58
CA TYR A 111 -19.87 -17.26 6.84
C TYR A 111 -19.80 -16.10 7.83
N MET A 112 -20.68 -15.11 7.66
CA MET A 112 -20.78 -13.96 8.58
C MET A 112 -21.20 -14.38 9.99
N ALA A 113 -22.09 -15.38 10.11
CA ALA A 113 -22.49 -15.99 11.39
C ALA A 113 -21.37 -16.81 12.06
N GLY A 114 -20.36 -17.25 11.30
CA GLY A 114 -19.28 -18.11 11.79
C GLY A 114 -19.55 -19.61 11.65
N ASP A 115 -20.61 -19.99 10.94
CA ASP A 115 -21.04 -21.39 10.75
C ASP A 115 -20.14 -22.16 9.77
N VAL A 116 -19.36 -21.45 8.95
CA VAL A 116 -18.39 -22.03 8.01
C VAL A 116 -17.04 -21.33 8.12
N THR A 117 -15.96 -22.08 7.91
CA THR A 117 -14.61 -21.51 7.91
C THR A 117 -14.39 -20.66 6.65
N GLU A 118 -13.46 -19.70 6.70
CA GLU A 118 -13.09 -18.88 5.55
C GLU A 118 -12.66 -19.74 4.36
N LYS A 119 -11.86 -20.79 4.60
CA LYS A 119 -11.41 -21.72 3.56
C LYS A 119 -12.59 -22.42 2.87
N GLU A 120 -13.55 -22.90 3.66
CA GLU A 120 -14.73 -23.58 3.13
C GLU A 120 -15.64 -22.61 2.37
N PHE A 121 -15.90 -21.44 2.93
CA PHE A 121 -16.68 -20.39 2.26
C PHE A 121 -16.10 -20.01 0.89
N LEU A 122 -14.80 -19.70 0.82
CA LEU A 122 -14.14 -19.31 -0.43
C LEU A 122 -14.17 -20.41 -1.49
N LYS A 123 -14.12 -21.68 -1.07
CA LYS A 123 -14.27 -22.83 -1.95
C LYS A 123 -15.71 -22.91 -2.50
N GLN A 124 -16.72 -22.78 -1.64
CA GLN A 124 -18.13 -22.90 -2.02
C GLN A 124 -18.61 -21.80 -2.97
N ILE A 125 -18.09 -20.57 -2.84
CA ILE A 125 -18.40 -19.46 -3.76
C ILE A 125 -17.50 -19.40 -5.00
N GLU A 126 -16.65 -20.42 -5.18
CA GLU A 126 -15.66 -20.51 -6.25
C GLU A 126 -14.77 -19.25 -6.40
N TRP A 127 -14.33 -18.67 -5.27
CA TRP A 127 -13.68 -17.33 -5.23
C TRP A 127 -12.59 -17.12 -6.29
N SER A 128 -11.70 -18.11 -6.44
CA SER A 128 -10.58 -18.06 -7.39
C SER A 128 -11.03 -17.96 -8.85
N ARG A 129 -12.20 -18.51 -9.19
CA ARG A 129 -12.77 -18.50 -10.54
C ARG A 129 -13.73 -17.33 -10.75
N SER A 130 -14.55 -17.01 -9.75
CA SER A 130 -15.59 -15.98 -9.85
C SER A 130 -15.05 -14.55 -9.71
N TRP A 131 -14.02 -14.35 -8.88
CA TRP A 131 -13.45 -13.03 -8.62
C TRP A 131 -11.96 -12.94 -8.94
N GLY A 132 -11.16 -13.96 -8.59
CA GLY A 132 -9.74 -14.07 -8.97
C GLY A 132 -8.76 -13.16 -8.21
N PHE A 133 -9.21 -12.07 -7.59
CA PHE A 133 -8.34 -11.22 -6.77
C PHE A 133 -7.99 -11.85 -5.40
N PRO A 134 -6.82 -11.55 -4.81
CA PRO A 134 -6.46 -12.09 -3.49
C PRO A 134 -7.48 -11.72 -2.41
N PHE A 135 -8.05 -12.73 -1.73
CA PHE A 135 -9.04 -12.50 -0.67
C PHE A 135 -8.44 -11.71 0.51
N GLU A 136 -7.13 -11.79 0.69
CA GLU A 136 -6.30 -11.02 1.62
C GLU A 136 -6.59 -9.51 1.55
N HIS A 137 -6.93 -8.98 0.38
CA HIS A 137 -7.27 -7.57 0.19
C HIS A 137 -8.60 -7.21 0.87
N TYR A 138 -9.57 -8.12 0.84
CA TYR A 138 -10.94 -7.94 1.35
C TYR A 138 -11.13 -8.46 2.78
N ARG A 139 -10.33 -9.45 3.20
CA ARG A 139 -10.40 -10.09 4.53
C ARG A 139 -10.49 -9.08 5.68
N PRO A 140 -9.67 -8.01 5.76
CA PRO A 140 -9.77 -7.04 6.86
C PRO A 140 -11.14 -6.34 6.93
N LEU A 141 -11.75 -6.04 5.79
CA LEU A 141 -13.07 -5.41 5.70
C LEU A 141 -14.16 -6.38 6.21
N ILE A 142 -14.13 -7.63 5.73
CA ILE A 142 -15.11 -8.65 6.09
C ILE A 142 -14.99 -9.06 7.56
N ARG A 143 -13.77 -9.23 8.08
CA ARG A 143 -13.54 -9.52 9.50
C ARG A 143 -14.02 -8.40 10.41
N TYR A 144 -13.88 -7.14 9.98
CA TYR A 144 -14.45 -6.03 10.72
C TYR A 144 -15.98 -6.09 10.73
N ALA A 145 -16.61 -6.33 9.58
CA ALA A 145 -18.07 -6.51 9.49
C ALA A 145 -18.56 -7.65 10.40
N GLN A 146 -17.87 -8.80 10.38
CA GLN A 146 -18.18 -9.96 11.24
C GLN A 146 -18.07 -9.60 12.72
N LYS A 147 -16.94 -9.00 13.15
CA LYS A 147 -16.71 -8.60 14.54
C LYS A 147 -17.79 -7.64 15.07
N HIS A 148 -18.29 -6.76 14.20
CA HIS A 148 -19.26 -5.74 14.54
C HIS A 148 -20.71 -6.09 14.16
N ARG A 149 -20.95 -7.34 13.71
CA ARG A 149 -22.28 -7.83 13.28
C ARG A 149 -22.95 -6.93 12.23
N ILE A 150 -22.15 -6.39 11.32
CA ILE A 150 -22.65 -5.62 10.17
C ILE A 150 -23.07 -6.65 9.09
N PRO A 151 -24.34 -6.68 8.66
CA PRO A 151 -24.78 -7.58 7.61
C PRO A 151 -24.06 -7.27 6.30
N VAL A 152 -23.67 -8.34 5.58
CA VAL A 152 -22.93 -8.26 4.31
C VAL A 152 -23.78 -8.83 3.18
N TYR A 153 -23.95 -8.06 2.10
CA TYR A 153 -24.76 -8.44 0.95
C TYR A 153 -23.92 -8.52 -0.33
N GLY A 154 -24.15 -9.56 -1.13
CA GLY A 154 -23.57 -9.67 -2.46
C GLY A 154 -24.35 -8.84 -3.49
N LEU A 155 -23.64 -8.06 -4.30
CA LEU A 155 -24.25 -7.19 -5.32
C LEU A 155 -24.02 -7.66 -6.75
N ASN A 156 -23.14 -8.62 -6.96
CA ASN A 156 -22.71 -8.95 -8.30
C ASN A 156 -23.54 -10.07 -8.92
N ARG A 157 -23.56 -10.07 -10.26
CA ARG A 157 -24.17 -11.08 -11.10
C ARG A 157 -23.17 -11.44 -12.20
N HIS A 158 -22.89 -12.73 -12.35
CA HIS A 158 -21.94 -13.22 -13.33
C HIS A 158 -22.43 -13.00 -14.77
N PHE A 159 -21.52 -12.50 -15.63
CA PHE A 159 -21.67 -12.41 -17.08
C PHE A 159 -20.41 -13.00 -17.73
N SER A 160 -20.56 -13.75 -18.81
CA SER A 160 -19.43 -14.37 -19.54
C SER A 160 -18.58 -13.35 -20.30
N GLU A 161 -19.16 -12.22 -20.68
CA GLU A 161 -18.50 -11.18 -21.45
C GLU A 161 -18.42 -9.86 -20.66
N ARG A 162 -17.30 -9.16 -20.82
CA ARG A 162 -17.09 -7.83 -20.27
C ARG A 162 -17.22 -6.78 -21.36
N THR A 163 -18.41 -6.19 -21.47
CA THR A 163 -18.75 -5.13 -22.44
C THR A 163 -19.42 -3.97 -21.71
N GLY A 164 -19.54 -2.81 -22.37
CA GLY A 164 -20.28 -1.68 -21.80
C GLY A 164 -21.73 -2.05 -21.48
N ARG A 165 -22.35 -2.90 -22.33
CA ARG A 165 -23.69 -3.43 -22.08
C ARG A 165 -23.77 -4.30 -20.81
N THR A 166 -22.83 -5.23 -20.61
CA THR A 166 -22.88 -6.10 -19.41
C THR A 166 -22.56 -5.30 -18.15
N LEU A 167 -21.68 -4.29 -18.20
CA LEU A 167 -21.49 -3.37 -17.07
C LEU A 167 -22.77 -2.61 -16.71
N LYS A 168 -23.51 -2.12 -17.71
CA LYS A 168 -24.79 -1.44 -17.46
C LYS A 168 -25.84 -2.35 -16.82
N LEU A 169 -25.92 -3.62 -17.25
CA LEU A 169 -26.80 -4.61 -16.62
C LEU A 169 -26.41 -4.90 -15.17
N ARG A 170 -25.10 -4.91 -14.87
CA ARG A 170 -24.59 -5.03 -13.49
C ARG A 170 -24.98 -3.81 -12.65
N ASP A 171 -24.91 -2.60 -13.20
CA ASP A 171 -25.38 -1.38 -12.51
C ASP A 171 -26.87 -1.48 -12.14
N ASP A 172 -27.70 -1.90 -13.10
CA ASP A 172 -29.15 -1.99 -12.88
C ASP A 172 -29.49 -3.07 -11.84
N PHE A 173 -28.81 -4.21 -11.87
CA PHE A 173 -28.97 -5.27 -10.87
C PHE A 173 -28.49 -4.86 -9.47
N ALA A 174 -27.32 -4.23 -9.39
CA ALA A 174 -26.79 -3.76 -8.11
C ALA A 174 -27.69 -2.67 -7.50
N ALA A 175 -28.23 -1.75 -8.32
CA ALA A 175 -29.17 -0.74 -7.88
C ALA A 175 -30.45 -1.35 -7.29
N GLU A 176 -31.03 -2.35 -7.96
CA GLU A 176 -32.19 -3.09 -7.46
C GLU A 176 -31.90 -3.65 -6.07
N ARG A 177 -30.76 -4.36 -5.93
CA ARG A 177 -30.39 -4.99 -4.66
C ARG A 177 -30.15 -3.98 -3.53
N ILE A 178 -29.47 -2.87 -3.83
CA ILE A 178 -29.23 -1.80 -2.85
C ILE A 178 -30.56 -1.23 -2.33
N LEU A 179 -31.52 -0.99 -3.22
CA LEU A 179 -32.84 -0.47 -2.85
C LEU A 179 -33.63 -1.49 -2.04
N GLU A 180 -33.53 -2.78 -2.35
CA GLU A 180 -34.18 -3.84 -1.57
C GLU A 180 -33.62 -3.93 -0.13
N ILE A 181 -32.31 -3.84 0.05
CA ILE A 181 -31.67 -3.76 1.38
C ILE A 181 -32.20 -2.54 2.16
N ARG A 182 -32.42 -1.41 1.49
CA ARG A 182 -32.96 -0.19 2.10
C ARG A 182 -34.45 -0.33 2.45
N ARG A 183 -35.24 -1.07 1.66
CA ARG A 183 -36.66 -1.33 1.95
C ARG A 183 -36.84 -2.24 3.16
N GLU A 184 -35.92 -3.18 3.38
CA GLU A 184 -35.90 -4.02 4.58
C GLU A 184 -35.70 -3.19 5.87
N ASP A 185 -34.94 -2.10 5.80
CA ASP A 185 -34.72 -1.16 6.91
C ASP A 185 -34.51 0.28 6.39
N PRO A 186 -35.58 1.09 6.32
CA PRO A 186 -35.53 2.48 5.86
C PRO A 186 -34.71 3.44 6.75
N ALA A 187 -34.20 3.00 7.91
CA ALA A 187 -33.24 3.76 8.71
C ALA A 187 -31.76 3.36 8.44
N ARG A 188 -31.53 2.19 7.82
CA ARG A 188 -30.21 1.62 7.53
C ARG A 188 -29.43 2.35 6.44
N LYS A 189 -28.24 2.85 6.76
CA LYS A 189 -27.30 3.30 5.72
C LYS A 189 -26.72 2.10 4.97
N VAL A 190 -26.55 2.22 3.65
CA VAL A 190 -25.94 1.17 2.83
C VAL A 190 -24.57 1.64 2.36
N LEU A 191 -23.51 1.03 2.89
CA LEU A 191 -22.14 1.23 2.42
C LEU A 191 -21.87 0.24 1.29
N VAL A 192 -21.64 0.75 0.09
CA VAL A 192 -21.49 -0.04 -1.13
C VAL A 192 -20.03 -0.02 -1.56
N VAL A 193 -19.38 -1.17 -1.68
CA VAL A 193 -18.05 -1.30 -2.28
C VAL A 193 -18.21 -1.88 -3.69
N TYR A 194 -17.84 -1.09 -4.70
CA TYR A 194 -18.06 -1.44 -6.10
C TYR A 194 -16.98 -0.83 -7.00
N GLY A 195 -16.73 -1.48 -8.14
CA GLY A 195 -15.69 -1.15 -9.09
C GLY A 195 -15.76 0.30 -9.53
N ASP A 196 -14.61 0.97 -9.57
CA ASP A 196 -14.50 2.42 -9.79
C ASP A 196 -15.29 2.94 -11.00
N LEU A 197 -15.23 2.24 -12.14
CA LEU A 197 -15.96 2.60 -13.36
C LEU A 197 -17.46 2.77 -13.11
N HIS A 198 -18.07 1.96 -12.25
CA HIS A 198 -19.52 1.96 -11.99
C HIS A 198 -20.02 3.18 -11.22
N LEU A 199 -19.13 3.94 -10.56
CA LEU A 199 -19.52 5.06 -9.70
C LEU A 199 -19.74 6.38 -10.44
N ALA A 200 -19.49 6.43 -11.75
CA ALA A 200 -19.77 7.63 -12.54
C ALA A 200 -21.25 8.01 -12.45
N SER A 201 -21.57 9.30 -12.55
CA SER A 201 -22.93 9.83 -12.33
C SER A 201 -23.96 9.19 -13.27
N ASN A 202 -23.54 8.76 -14.47
CA ASN A 202 -24.40 8.13 -15.47
C ASN A 202 -24.59 6.61 -15.30
N HIS A 203 -23.92 5.99 -14.34
CA HIS A 203 -23.84 4.53 -14.16
C HIS A 203 -24.71 4.07 -12.97
N LEU A 204 -24.15 3.37 -11.98
CA LEU A 204 -24.86 2.88 -10.79
C LEU A 204 -25.65 3.98 -10.05
N PRO A 205 -25.12 5.19 -9.80
CA PRO A 205 -25.90 6.29 -9.23
C PRO A 205 -27.20 6.59 -10.00
N LYS A 206 -27.13 6.60 -11.34
CA LYS A 206 -28.29 6.83 -12.21
C LYS A 206 -29.25 5.65 -12.21
N SER A 207 -28.76 4.42 -12.07
CA SER A 207 -29.60 3.24 -11.91
C SER A 207 -30.40 3.30 -10.60
N ILE A 208 -29.76 3.65 -9.49
CA ILE A 208 -30.42 3.84 -8.19
C ILE A 208 -31.49 4.93 -8.31
N GLU A 209 -31.14 6.08 -8.91
CA GLU A 209 -32.06 7.20 -9.10
C GLU A 209 -33.28 6.84 -9.97
N LYS A 210 -33.10 6.00 -10.99
CA LYS A 210 -34.21 5.56 -11.86
C LYS A 210 -35.14 4.55 -11.19
N GLN A 211 -34.61 3.73 -10.29
CA GLN A 211 -35.34 2.60 -9.69
C GLN A 211 -35.91 2.93 -8.30
N ARG A 212 -35.47 4.01 -7.65
CA ARG A 212 -36.05 4.46 -6.37
C ARG A 212 -37.54 4.81 -6.52
N GLY A 213 -38.28 4.72 -5.42
CA GLY A 213 -39.69 5.14 -5.41
C GLY A 213 -39.81 6.64 -5.70
N ARG A 214 -40.80 7.07 -6.50
CA ARG A 214 -41.00 8.49 -6.88
C ARG A 214 -41.10 9.46 -5.68
N LYS A 215 -41.49 8.97 -4.50
CA LYS A 215 -41.63 9.75 -3.26
C LYS A 215 -40.42 9.62 -2.32
N GLU A 216 -39.49 8.71 -2.60
CA GLU A 216 -38.31 8.49 -1.77
C GLU A 216 -37.25 9.54 -2.10
N ILE A 217 -36.85 10.34 -1.11
CA ILE A 217 -35.70 11.24 -1.23
C ILE A 217 -34.50 10.51 -0.64
N LEU A 218 -33.61 10.01 -1.50
CA LEU A 218 -32.40 9.31 -1.09
C LEU A 218 -31.18 10.14 -1.44
N ARG A 219 -30.29 10.32 -0.46
CA ARG A 219 -28.99 10.92 -0.70
C ARG A 219 -27.96 9.85 -1.04
N VAL A 220 -27.48 9.85 -2.28
CA VAL A 220 -26.42 8.95 -2.76
C VAL A 220 -25.11 9.72 -2.87
N LEU A 221 -24.08 9.26 -2.16
CA LEU A 221 -22.74 9.87 -2.14
C LEU A 221 -21.73 8.94 -2.79
N SER A 222 -21.01 9.42 -3.82
CA SER A 222 -19.91 8.68 -4.44
C SER A 222 -18.55 9.13 -3.92
N VAL A 223 -17.74 8.18 -3.48
CA VAL A 223 -16.36 8.39 -3.03
C VAL A 223 -15.42 7.62 -3.96
N PHE A 224 -14.87 8.35 -4.93
CA PHE A 224 -13.85 7.85 -5.83
C PHE A 224 -12.52 7.68 -5.11
N GLN A 225 -11.60 6.93 -5.72
CA GLN A 225 -10.25 6.77 -5.19
C GLN A 225 -9.19 6.97 -6.29
N ASN A 226 -8.10 7.63 -5.92
CA ASN A 226 -6.83 7.66 -6.64
C ASN A 226 -6.93 8.08 -8.12
N SER A 227 -7.72 9.13 -8.40
CA SER A 227 -7.79 9.71 -9.76
C SER A 227 -6.44 10.24 -10.20
N GLU A 228 -5.95 9.76 -11.34
CA GLU A 228 -4.65 10.13 -11.90
C GLU A 228 -4.62 11.59 -12.33
N LYS A 229 -5.69 12.07 -12.98
CA LYS A 229 -5.84 13.47 -13.41
C LYS A 229 -5.81 14.44 -12.25
N ILE A 230 -6.36 14.06 -11.09
CA ILE A 230 -6.31 14.89 -9.88
C ILE A 230 -4.92 14.83 -9.27
N TYR A 231 -4.34 13.63 -9.16
CA TYR A 231 -3.01 13.47 -8.60
C TYR A 231 -1.96 14.31 -9.33
N PHE A 232 -1.91 14.25 -10.67
CA PHE A 232 -0.92 15.03 -11.43
C PHE A 232 -1.13 16.54 -11.31
N ARG A 233 -2.39 17.01 -11.27
CA ARG A 233 -2.68 18.44 -10.99
C ARG A 233 -2.28 18.87 -9.58
N LEU A 234 -2.37 17.99 -8.59
CA LEU A 234 -1.84 18.24 -7.24
C LEU A 234 -0.32 18.24 -7.25
N LEU A 235 0.30 17.31 -7.97
CA LEU A 235 1.75 17.17 -8.09
C LEU A 235 2.41 18.41 -8.72
N GLU A 236 1.81 18.94 -9.78
CA GLU A 236 2.23 20.19 -10.44
C GLU A 236 2.20 21.41 -9.50
N LYS A 237 1.34 21.36 -8.47
CA LYS A 237 1.19 22.39 -7.44
C LYS A 237 1.96 22.08 -6.16
N GLU A 238 2.73 20.99 -6.10
CA GLU A 238 3.39 20.46 -4.89
C GLU A 238 2.41 20.22 -3.71
N GLN A 239 1.16 19.84 -4.01
CA GLN A 239 0.07 19.63 -3.04
C GLN A 239 -0.29 18.15 -2.82
N GLU A 240 0.39 17.22 -3.50
CA GLU A 240 0.06 15.80 -3.48
C GLU A 240 0.20 15.15 -2.09
N LEU A 241 1.06 15.69 -1.22
CA LEU A 241 1.27 15.18 0.14
C LEU A 241 0.41 15.88 1.20
N SER A 242 -0.08 17.08 0.92
CA SER A 242 -0.92 17.85 1.84
C SER A 242 -2.42 17.64 1.59
N VAL A 243 -2.80 17.26 0.36
CA VAL A 243 -4.20 17.01 -0.01
C VAL A 243 -4.44 15.51 -0.17
N ASP A 244 -5.27 14.96 0.73
CA ASP A 244 -5.71 13.56 0.69
C ASP A 244 -7.15 13.40 0.18
N VAL A 245 -7.96 14.46 0.24
CA VAL A 245 -9.36 14.42 -0.17
C VAL A 245 -9.65 15.64 -1.04
N VAL A 246 -10.36 15.43 -2.14
CA VAL A 246 -10.90 16.51 -2.96
C VAL A 246 -12.41 16.33 -3.11
N ARG A 247 -13.11 17.45 -3.23
CA ARG A 247 -14.55 17.50 -3.50
C ARG A 247 -14.77 17.83 -4.97
N LEU A 248 -15.45 16.94 -5.67
CA LEU A 248 -15.81 17.09 -7.09
C LEU A 248 -17.17 17.80 -7.24
N SER A 249 -18.12 17.48 -6.36
CA SER A 249 -19.45 18.11 -6.31
C SER A 249 -20.05 18.02 -4.90
N ARG A 250 -21.34 18.34 -4.74
CA ARG A 250 -22.04 18.17 -3.45
C ARG A 250 -21.96 16.73 -2.96
N ASP A 251 -22.15 15.77 -3.86
CA ASP A 251 -22.32 14.35 -3.56
C ASP A 251 -21.22 13.47 -4.20
N GLN A 252 -20.07 14.08 -4.53
CA GLN A 252 -18.92 13.36 -5.07
C GLN A 252 -17.61 13.85 -4.44
N PHE A 253 -16.85 12.90 -3.94
CA PHE A 253 -15.50 13.09 -3.38
C PHE A 253 -14.52 12.15 -4.04
N CYS A 254 -13.23 12.50 -3.99
CA CYS A 254 -12.15 11.58 -4.38
C CYS A 254 -11.07 11.57 -3.30
N ILE A 255 -10.72 10.37 -2.82
CA ILE A 255 -9.61 10.16 -1.90
C ILE A 255 -8.34 9.89 -2.70
N ILE A 256 -7.30 10.69 -2.51
CA ILE A 256 -6.00 10.54 -3.14
C ILE A 256 -5.06 9.90 -2.12
N SER A 257 -5.01 8.57 -2.11
CA SER A 257 -4.24 7.79 -1.13
C SER A 257 -2.98 7.14 -1.69
N ILE A 258 -2.81 7.14 -3.01
CA ILE A 258 -1.68 6.53 -3.68
C ILE A 258 -1.30 7.28 -4.96
N ALA A 259 -0.05 7.11 -5.41
CA ALA A 259 0.41 7.65 -6.67
C ALA A 259 -0.03 6.79 -7.87
N PRO A 260 -0.28 7.38 -9.05
CA PRO A 260 -0.73 6.68 -10.25
C PRO A 260 0.13 5.49 -10.65
N TRP A 261 1.45 5.66 -10.74
CA TRP A 261 2.36 4.57 -11.12
C TRP A 261 2.34 3.41 -10.11
N VAL A 262 2.08 3.67 -8.82
CA VAL A 262 1.93 2.60 -7.82
C VAL A 262 0.64 1.82 -8.05
N LYS A 263 -0.49 2.52 -8.34
CA LYS A 263 -1.77 1.89 -8.70
C LYS A 263 -1.60 0.96 -9.92
N TRP A 264 -1.01 1.47 -11.00
CA TRP A 264 -0.83 0.71 -12.24
C TRP A 264 0.20 -0.41 -12.12
N GLN A 265 1.28 -0.23 -11.35
CA GLN A 265 2.23 -1.31 -11.11
C GLN A 265 1.61 -2.47 -10.32
N ASN A 266 0.70 -2.21 -9.37
CA ASN A 266 -0.03 -3.30 -8.69
C ASN A 266 -0.96 -4.04 -9.65
N TYR A 267 -1.55 -3.33 -10.61
CA TYR A 267 -2.38 -3.98 -11.63
C TYR A 267 -1.54 -4.84 -12.59
N LEU A 268 -0.39 -4.32 -13.02
CA LEU A 268 0.53 -5.06 -13.88
C LEU A 268 1.02 -6.35 -13.20
N LEU A 269 1.46 -6.27 -11.94
CA LEU A 269 1.88 -7.43 -11.15
C LEU A 269 0.75 -8.48 -11.00
N PHE A 270 -0.49 -8.01 -10.91
CA PHE A 270 -1.65 -8.90 -10.90
C PHE A 270 -1.79 -9.61 -12.24
N LEU A 271 -1.77 -8.88 -13.37
CA LEU A 271 -1.94 -9.47 -14.70
C LEU A 271 -0.83 -10.46 -15.05
N GLU A 272 0.43 -10.07 -14.85
CA GLU A 272 1.61 -10.92 -15.10
C GLU A 272 1.49 -12.25 -14.33
N LYS A 273 1.18 -12.20 -13.03
CA LYS A 273 0.99 -13.40 -12.21
C LYS A 273 -0.15 -14.31 -12.69
N HIS A 274 -1.18 -13.77 -13.34
CA HIS A 274 -2.29 -14.58 -13.87
C HIS A 274 -1.93 -15.20 -15.21
N LEU A 275 -1.17 -14.48 -16.06
CA LEU A 275 -0.68 -14.99 -17.33
C LEU A 275 0.37 -16.10 -17.13
N ASP A 276 1.29 -15.98 -16.17
CA ASP A 276 2.27 -17.02 -15.85
C ASP A 276 1.62 -18.35 -15.42
N LYS A 277 0.42 -18.29 -14.84
CA LYS A 277 -0.34 -19.51 -14.51
C LYS A 277 -0.92 -20.20 -15.75
N GLU A 278 -1.14 -19.46 -16.83
CA GLU A 278 -1.67 -19.97 -18.10
C GLU A 278 -0.55 -20.40 -19.06
N LEU A 279 0.60 -19.74 -18.97
CA LEU A 279 1.80 -20.00 -19.75
C LEU A 279 2.90 -20.55 -18.83
N ALA A 280 3.00 -21.87 -18.71
CA ALA A 280 4.08 -22.50 -17.97
C ALA A 280 5.44 -22.24 -18.64
N GLY A 281 6.09 -21.10 -18.39
CA GLY A 281 7.49 -20.91 -18.81
C GLY A 281 8.06 -19.51 -18.95
N GLU A 282 7.29 -18.41 -18.92
CA GLU A 282 7.88 -17.05 -18.99
C GLU A 282 7.91 -16.43 -17.59
N SER A 283 9.09 -16.34 -16.98
CA SER A 283 9.27 -15.68 -15.68
C SER A 283 9.18 -14.16 -15.84
N VAL A 284 8.36 -13.49 -15.03
CA VAL A 284 8.42 -12.02 -14.89
C VAL A 284 9.86 -11.58 -14.64
N GLU A 285 10.40 -10.72 -15.50
CA GLU A 285 11.73 -10.12 -15.28
C GLU A 285 11.66 -9.07 -14.14
N TYR A 286 11.69 -9.54 -12.90
CA TYR A 286 11.69 -8.66 -11.72
C TYR A 286 12.92 -7.75 -11.64
N THR A 287 14.01 -8.11 -12.33
CA THR A 287 15.19 -7.25 -12.50
C THR A 287 14.82 -5.94 -13.19
N ASP A 288 14.02 -6.00 -14.24
CA ASP A 288 13.55 -4.83 -14.98
C ASP A 288 12.65 -3.94 -14.12
N HIS A 289 11.77 -4.55 -13.34
CA HIS A 289 10.92 -3.82 -12.39
C HIS A 289 11.76 -3.00 -11.42
N VAL A 290 12.76 -3.60 -10.78
CA VAL A 290 13.62 -2.92 -9.80
C VAL A 290 14.49 -1.87 -10.48
N SER A 291 15.03 -2.17 -11.67
CA SER A 291 15.83 -1.24 -12.48
C SER A 291 15.08 0.05 -12.83
N ARG A 292 13.77 -0.03 -13.12
CA ARG A 292 12.94 1.17 -13.33
C ARG A 292 12.93 2.07 -12.09
N PHE A 293 12.81 1.51 -10.89
CA PHE A 293 12.87 2.30 -9.65
C PHE A 293 14.26 2.83 -9.34
N VAL A 294 15.31 2.07 -9.65
CA VAL A 294 16.70 2.57 -9.58
C VAL A 294 16.85 3.82 -10.44
N LYS A 295 16.38 3.79 -11.69
CA LYS A 295 16.41 4.93 -12.61
C LYS A 295 15.67 6.15 -12.06
N VAL A 296 14.47 5.97 -11.50
CA VAL A 296 13.69 7.07 -10.91
C VAL A 296 14.44 7.71 -9.75
N ILE A 297 14.93 6.90 -8.79
CA ILE A 297 15.63 7.40 -7.61
C ILE A 297 16.97 8.05 -7.99
N ALA A 298 17.73 7.45 -8.90
CA ALA A 298 18.98 8.02 -9.41
C ALA A 298 18.74 9.38 -10.08
N THR A 299 17.66 9.52 -10.85
CA THR A 299 17.27 10.80 -11.47
C THR A 299 16.94 11.86 -10.42
N ASP A 300 16.21 11.51 -9.35
CA ASP A 300 15.87 12.46 -8.28
C ASP A 300 17.11 13.06 -7.58
N PHE A 301 18.21 12.31 -7.56
CA PHE A 301 19.47 12.68 -6.91
C PHE A 301 20.60 13.02 -7.89
N ASN A 302 20.32 13.06 -9.19
CA ASN A 302 21.32 13.25 -10.25
C ASN A 302 22.52 12.29 -10.12
N LEU A 303 22.26 11.04 -9.79
CA LEU A 303 23.26 9.98 -9.65
C LEU A 303 23.46 9.25 -10.98
N ARG A 304 24.69 8.83 -11.23
CA ARG A 304 25.02 7.85 -12.26
C ARG A 304 25.20 6.50 -11.55
N ILE A 305 24.31 5.58 -11.86
CA ILE A 305 24.28 4.22 -11.31
C ILE A 305 24.55 3.26 -12.47
N SER A 306 25.37 2.24 -12.22
CA SER A 306 25.80 1.29 -13.25
C SER A 306 24.62 0.43 -13.71
N GLU A 307 24.18 0.61 -14.96
CA GLU A 307 23.08 -0.17 -15.55
C GLU A 307 23.48 -1.65 -15.67
N GLY A 308 22.53 -2.56 -15.41
CA GLY A 308 22.75 -4.01 -15.51
C GLY A 308 23.66 -4.62 -14.44
N SER A 309 23.99 -3.88 -13.37
CA SER A 309 24.94 -4.30 -12.33
C SER A 309 24.37 -5.34 -11.36
N PHE A 310 23.10 -5.72 -11.43
CA PHE A 310 22.49 -6.65 -10.48
C PHE A 310 21.42 -7.55 -11.12
N SER A 311 21.12 -8.66 -10.46
CA SER A 311 20.03 -9.57 -10.81
C SER A 311 19.05 -9.71 -9.65
N VAL A 312 17.76 -9.81 -9.95
CA VAL A 312 16.69 -9.98 -8.94
C VAL A 312 16.07 -11.36 -9.09
N TYR A 313 16.04 -12.08 -7.97
CA TYR A 313 15.42 -13.41 -7.85
C TYR A 313 14.20 -13.35 -6.94
N THR A 314 13.35 -14.35 -7.03
CA THR A 314 12.11 -14.52 -6.28
C THR A 314 12.06 -15.90 -5.61
N PRO A 315 11.05 -16.19 -4.77
CA PRO A 315 10.89 -17.52 -4.19
C PRO A 315 10.72 -18.65 -5.20
N ASP A 316 10.35 -18.34 -6.45
CA ASP A 316 10.14 -19.31 -7.51
C ASP A 316 11.43 -19.60 -8.32
N ASP A 317 12.55 -18.92 -8.00
CA ASP A 317 13.83 -19.06 -8.71
C ASP A 317 14.81 -20.03 -8.00
N ASP A 318 14.90 -21.26 -8.50
CA ASP A 318 15.80 -22.28 -7.94
C ASP A 318 17.30 -21.96 -8.08
N SER A 319 17.66 -21.12 -9.06
CA SER A 319 19.05 -20.72 -9.34
C SER A 319 19.65 -19.76 -8.30
N PHE A 320 18.83 -19.20 -7.40
CA PHE A 320 19.29 -18.28 -6.37
C PHE A 320 20.23 -18.95 -5.35
N TRP A 321 19.89 -20.15 -4.88
CA TRP A 321 20.63 -20.82 -3.80
C TRP A 321 22.05 -21.24 -4.17
N PRO A 322 22.30 -21.84 -5.35
CA PRO A 322 23.66 -22.14 -5.79
C PRO A 322 24.55 -20.89 -5.80
N LYS A 323 24.05 -19.78 -6.34
CA LYS A 323 24.79 -18.51 -6.42
C LYS A 323 25.15 -17.95 -5.04
N LEU A 324 24.24 -18.08 -4.07
CA LEU A 324 24.49 -17.64 -2.69
C LEU A 324 25.52 -18.53 -1.98
N ALA A 325 25.49 -19.85 -2.25
CA ALA A 325 26.40 -20.83 -1.66
C ALA A 325 27.85 -20.73 -2.16
N GLU A 326 28.11 -20.01 -3.27
CA GLU A 326 29.47 -19.70 -3.72
C GLU A 326 30.26 -18.85 -2.71
N ARG A 327 29.55 -18.02 -1.93
CA ARG A 327 30.17 -17.05 -1.01
C ARG A 327 29.85 -17.29 0.47
N TYR A 328 28.64 -17.74 0.78
CA TYR A 328 28.15 -17.87 2.15
C TYR A 328 28.01 -19.32 2.56
N SER A 329 28.26 -19.61 3.84
CA SER A 329 28.12 -20.97 4.39
C SER A 329 27.52 -21.00 5.80
N GLY A 330 27.06 -22.17 6.24
CA GLY A 330 26.63 -22.41 7.61
C GLY A 330 25.57 -21.41 8.13
N LYS A 331 25.96 -20.59 9.11
CA LYS A 331 25.06 -19.63 9.78
C LYS A 331 24.57 -18.52 8.85
N GLU A 332 25.36 -18.09 7.87
CA GLU A 332 25.00 -17.00 6.97
C GLU A 332 23.90 -17.43 5.99
N LEU A 333 24.02 -18.64 5.40
CA LEU A 333 22.96 -19.22 4.57
C LEU A 333 21.66 -19.41 5.36
N LYS A 334 21.75 -19.74 6.66
CA LYS A 334 20.59 -19.80 7.54
C LYS A 334 19.93 -18.41 7.67
N THR A 335 20.70 -17.34 7.84
CA THR A 335 20.17 -15.97 7.90
C THR A 335 19.34 -15.63 6.65
N PHE A 336 19.82 -15.98 5.46
CA PHE A 336 19.08 -15.75 4.22
C PHE A 336 17.81 -16.61 4.11
N ARG A 337 17.85 -17.88 4.54
CA ARG A 337 16.64 -18.72 4.63
C ARG A 337 15.59 -18.12 5.56
N ASP A 338 16.01 -17.67 6.73
CA ASP A 338 15.10 -17.05 7.70
C ASP A 338 14.45 -15.79 7.11
N LEU A 339 15.22 -14.94 6.39
CA LEU A 339 14.67 -13.76 5.70
C LEU A 339 13.58 -14.13 4.69
N ILE A 340 13.80 -15.19 3.91
CA ILE A 340 12.83 -15.67 2.90
C ILE A 340 11.56 -16.20 3.58
N LEU A 341 11.71 -17.00 4.64
CA LEU A 341 10.57 -17.50 5.43
C LEU A 341 9.78 -16.36 6.09
N GLU A 342 10.47 -15.30 6.51
CA GLU A 342 9.89 -14.05 7.03
C GLU A 342 9.32 -13.13 5.93
N SER A 343 9.38 -13.55 4.66
CA SER A 343 9.01 -12.79 3.46
C SER A 343 9.69 -11.41 3.34
N LYS A 344 10.96 -11.32 3.76
CA LYS A 344 11.76 -10.10 3.68
C LYS A 344 12.54 -10.07 2.38
N SER A 345 12.46 -8.95 1.67
CA SER A 345 13.32 -8.69 0.51
C SER A 345 14.65 -8.11 0.97
N PHE A 346 15.73 -8.48 0.30
CA PHE A 346 17.07 -8.04 0.68
C PHE A 346 18.00 -7.98 -0.53
N TYR A 347 19.07 -7.20 -0.41
CA TYR A 347 20.15 -7.13 -1.39
C TYR A 347 21.43 -7.67 -0.77
N VAL A 348 22.21 -8.40 -1.56
CA VAL A 348 23.52 -8.94 -1.22
C VAL A 348 24.55 -8.23 -2.11
N PRO A 349 25.20 -7.16 -1.60
CA PRO A 349 26.05 -6.32 -2.43
C PRO A 349 27.26 -7.04 -3.03
N GLU A 350 27.92 -7.93 -2.28
CA GLU A 350 29.10 -8.66 -2.77
C GLU A 350 28.82 -9.51 -4.02
N LEU A 351 27.61 -10.04 -4.13
CA LEU A 351 27.17 -10.86 -5.27
C LEU A 351 26.40 -10.04 -6.30
N GLN A 352 26.09 -8.78 -5.97
CA GLN A 352 25.16 -7.93 -6.71
C GLN A 352 23.81 -8.61 -6.98
N VAL A 353 23.28 -9.29 -5.96
CA VAL A 353 22.04 -10.05 -6.07
C VAL A 353 20.96 -9.47 -5.17
N GLY A 354 19.79 -9.20 -5.74
CA GLY A 354 18.57 -8.89 -5.00
C GLY A 354 17.66 -10.10 -4.88
N PHE A 355 17.00 -10.24 -3.73
CA PHE A 355 15.93 -11.22 -3.52
C PHE A 355 14.62 -10.50 -3.21
N LEU A 356 13.63 -10.64 -4.08
CA LEU A 356 12.31 -10.05 -3.98
C LEU A 356 11.31 -11.07 -3.42
N ALA A 357 11.34 -11.26 -2.10
CA ALA A 357 10.41 -12.19 -1.41
C ALA A 357 8.92 -11.86 -1.60
N ARG A 358 8.56 -10.60 -1.90
CA ARG A 358 7.19 -10.19 -2.20
C ARG A 358 7.16 -9.30 -3.44
N PRO A 359 6.43 -9.69 -4.50
CA PRO A 359 6.25 -8.85 -5.68
C PRO A 359 5.32 -7.69 -5.33
N SER A 360 5.88 -6.63 -4.77
CA SER A 360 5.15 -5.41 -4.41
C SER A 360 6.01 -4.19 -4.65
N VAL A 361 5.37 -3.07 -5.01
CA VAL A 361 6.05 -1.79 -5.28
C VAL A 361 6.97 -1.36 -4.13
N ASN A 362 6.51 -1.55 -2.89
CA ASN A 362 7.25 -1.15 -1.71
C ASN A 362 8.54 -1.97 -1.51
N HIS A 363 8.47 -3.29 -1.72
CA HIS A 363 9.64 -4.17 -1.59
C HIS A 363 10.62 -3.95 -2.75
N ALA A 364 10.13 -3.82 -3.98
CA ALA A 364 10.96 -3.53 -5.14
C ALA A 364 11.65 -2.15 -5.01
N ALA A 365 10.97 -1.14 -4.47
CA ALA A 365 11.57 0.17 -4.24
C ALA A 365 12.60 0.19 -3.10
N GLN A 366 12.38 -0.60 -2.02
CA GLN A 366 13.40 -0.81 -0.98
C GLN A 366 14.63 -1.52 -1.55
N LEU A 367 14.42 -2.52 -2.42
CA LEU A 367 15.50 -3.23 -3.08
C LEU A 367 16.28 -2.32 -4.03
N ALA A 368 15.60 -1.51 -4.84
CA ALA A 368 16.21 -0.50 -5.70
C ALA A 368 17.07 0.49 -4.90
N MET A 369 16.58 0.95 -3.75
CA MET A 369 17.35 1.83 -2.88
C MET A 369 18.54 1.13 -2.22
N SER A 370 18.44 -0.17 -1.95
CA SER A 370 19.56 -0.97 -1.45
C SER A 370 20.69 -1.06 -2.47
N VAL A 371 20.34 -1.27 -3.75
CA VAL A 371 21.29 -1.26 -4.87
C VAL A 371 22.00 0.10 -4.94
N ILE A 372 21.24 1.19 -4.96
CA ILE A 372 21.81 2.55 -4.99
C ILE A 372 22.72 2.80 -3.79
N HIS A 373 22.28 2.45 -2.59
CA HIS A 373 23.06 2.66 -1.38
C HIS A 373 24.37 1.88 -1.39
N ALA A 374 24.34 0.62 -1.84
CA ALA A 374 25.55 -0.19 -1.98
C ALA A 374 26.56 0.47 -2.92
N GLU A 375 26.11 0.97 -4.08
CA GLU A 375 26.98 1.60 -5.07
C GLU A 375 27.57 2.93 -4.57
N ILE A 376 26.77 3.80 -3.94
CA ILE A 376 27.24 5.14 -3.53
C ILE A 376 28.02 5.16 -2.21
N SER A 377 27.79 4.17 -1.33
CA SER A 377 28.46 4.10 -0.02
C SER A 377 29.63 3.12 -0.01
N GLY A 378 29.68 2.18 -0.94
CA GLY A 378 30.62 1.06 -0.91
C GLY A 378 30.27 0.02 0.17
N TRP A 379 29.01 -0.04 0.62
CA TRP A 379 28.51 -1.13 1.48
C TRP A 379 28.64 -2.48 0.76
N ARG A 380 29.31 -3.43 1.42
CA ARG A 380 29.58 -4.78 0.92
C ARG A 380 29.02 -5.87 1.83
N ALA A 381 29.29 -5.80 3.13
CA ALA A 381 29.01 -6.90 4.04
C ALA A 381 27.55 -6.93 4.51
N PHE A 382 26.87 -8.06 4.34
CA PHE A 382 25.50 -8.20 4.81
C PHE A 382 25.45 -8.27 6.35
N PRO A 383 24.70 -7.37 7.03
CA PRO A 383 24.66 -7.35 8.48
C PRO A 383 23.97 -8.60 9.05
N GLN A 384 24.52 -9.12 10.14
CA GLN A 384 23.91 -10.21 10.87
C GLN A 384 22.98 -9.66 11.96
N ALA A 385 21.97 -10.45 12.35
CA ALA A 385 21.02 -10.01 13.38
C ALA A 385 21.59 -10.21 14.79
N THR A 386 22.62 -9.43 15.11
CA THR A 386 23.36 -9.40 16.38
C THR A 386 23.32 -8.00 17.00
N PRO A 387 23.65 -7.85 18.30
CA PRO A 387 23.72 -6.54 18.95
C PRO A 387 24.69 -5.56 18.26
N GLU A 388 25.80 -6.07 17.72
CA GLU A 388 26.87 -5.26 17.10
C GLU A 388 26.42 -4.63 15.78
N ASP A 389 25.66 -5.38 14.99
CA ASP A 389 25.15 -4.94 13.69
C ASP A 389 23.78 -4.25 13.78
N PHE A 390 23.20 -4.13 14.97
CA PHE A 390 21.85 -3.63 15.13
C PHE A 390 21.66 -2.19 14.61
N LEU A 391 22.62 -1.29 14.89
CA LEU A 391 22.59 0.08 14.35
C LEU A 391 22.71 0.10 12.82
N LYS A 392 23.53 -0.80 12.24
CA LYS A 392 23.66 -0.94 10.79
C LYS A 392 22.35 -1.36 10.17
N MET A 393 21.66 -2.34 10.75
CA MET A 393 20.34 -2.78 10.29
C MET A 393 19.30 -1.67 10.37
N ILE A 394 19.26 -0.88 11.46
CA ILE A 394 18.34 0.26 11.59
C ILE A 394 18.59 1.28 10.48
N TRP A 395 19.85 1.61 10.22
CA TRP A 395 20.22 2.57 9.17
C TRP A 395 19.88 2.07 7.77
N LEU A 396 20.22 0.82 7.44
CA LEU A 396 19.89 0.24 6.14
C LEU A 396 18.37 0.23 5.92
N GLU A 397 17.59 -0.15 6.93
CA GLU A 397 16.13 -0.06 6.88
C GLU A 397 15.65 1.39 6.68
N ALA A 398 16.30 2.38 7.30
CA ALA A 398 15.97 3.79 7.11
C ALA A 398 16.25 4.29 5.69
N VAL A 399 17.42 3.98 5.14
CA VAL A 399 17.80 4.35 3.77
C VAL A 399 16.83 3.68 2.78
N GLN A 400 16.59 2.37 2.93
CA GLN A 400 15.66 1.62 2.08
C GLN A 400 14.23 2.17 2.16
N TYR A 401 13.76 2.46 3.37
CA TYR A 401 12.43 3.04 3.58
C TYR A 401 12.32 4.42 2.92
N PHE A 402 13.34 5.29 3.07
CA PHE A 402 13.41 6.58 2.39
C PHE A 402 13.29 6.44 0.87
N GLY A 403 14.07 5.55 0.25
CA GLY A 403 13.98 5.34 -1.20
C GLY A 403 12.61 4.82 -1.63
N SER A 404 12.00 3.96 -0.81
CA SER A 404 10.63 3.50 -1.06
C SER A 404 9.58 4.62 -1.00
N LYS A 405 9.83 5.70 -0.23
CA LYS A 405 8.98 6.89 -0.20
C LYS A 405 9.17 7.79 -1.42
N LEU A 406 10.33 7.77 -2.09
CA LEU A 406 10.49 8.47 -3.38
C LEU A 406 9.58 7.88 -4.46
N ILE A 407 9.36 6.57 -4.42
CA ILE A 407 8.47 5.83 -5.32
C ILE A 407 7.02 5.88 -4.83
N ASN A 408 6.76 5.59 -3.55
CA ASN A 408 5.42 5.59 -2.97
C ASN A 408 5.33 6.63 -1.85
N PRO A 409 5.14 7.92 -2.18
CA PRO A 409 5.29 9.00 -1.21
C PRO A 409 4.19 9.03 -0.14
N LYS A 410 3.05 8.38 -0.42
CA LYS A 410 1.95 8.19 0.54
C LYS A 410 2.08 6.91 1.38
N ARG A 411 3.17 6.12 1.24
CA ARG A 411 3.52 5.02 2.16
C ARG A 411 3.69 5.57 3.59
N LYS A 412 3.36 4.76 4.59
CA LYS A 412 3.48 5.12 6.01
C LYS A 412 4.22 4.04 6.79
N THR A 413 4.93 4.47 7.83
CA THR A 413 5.56 3.64 8.85
C THR A 413 4.81 3.73 10.17
N ASP A 414 5.03 2.78 11.07
CA ASP A 414 4.47 2.85 12.43
C ASP A 414 5.09 4.02 13.19
N THR A 415 4.30 4.70 14.03
CA THR A 415 4.79 5.70 14.99
C THR A 415 5.04 5.06 16.35
N ILE A 416 5.71 5.78 17.25
CA ILE A 416 5.86 5.36 18.65
C ILE A 416 4.49 5.16 19.33
N GLN A 417 3.51 6.00 19.01
CA GLN A 417 2.15 5.86 19.54
C GLN A 417 1.51 4.56 19.05
N ASP A 418 1.69 4.23 17.76
CA ASP A 418 1.20 2.96 17.17
C ASP A 418 1.88 1.75 17.83
N LEU A 419 3.18 1.82 18.12
CA LEU A 419 3.90 0.76 18.83
C LEU A 419 3.39 0.57 20.26
N ARG A 420 3.18 1.66 21.00
CA ARG A 420 2.63 1.63 22.37
C ARG A 420 1.22 1.05 22.40
N ALA A 421 0.36 1.47 21.47
CA ALA A 421 -0.99 0.93 21.33
C ALA A 421 -0.98 -0.56 20.97
N ALA A 422 -0.08 -0.99 20.08
CA ALA A 422 0.08 -2.39 19.73
C ALA A 422 0.51 -3.24 20.95
N LEU A 423 1.46 -2.76 21.76
CA LEU A 423 1.90 -3.45 22.99
C LEU A 423 0.77 -3.60 24.02
N ALA A 424 -0.02 -2.55 24.23
CA ALA A 424 -1.12 -2.57 25.21
C ALA A 424 -2.23 -3.58 24.88
N SER A 425 -2.27 -4.10 23.65
CA SER A 425 -3.35 -4.95 23.13
C SER A 425 -2.96 -6.42 22.90
N ARG A 426 -1.71 -6.83 23.22
CA ARG A 426 -1.16 -8.15 22.87
C ARG A 426 -0.88 -9.05 24.08
N SER A 427 -0.77 -10.35 23.80
CA SER A 427 -0.44 -11.41 24.77
C SER A 427 1.10 -11.64 24.84
N PRO A 428 1.69 -11.90 26.03
CA PRO A 428 3.14 -12.05 26.32
C PRO A 428 3.99 -12.97 25.43
N LEU A 429 3.36 -13.83 24.62
CA LEU A 429 4.02 -14.87 23.82
C LEU A 429 4.19 -14.49 22.33
N ASP A 430 3.73 -13.31 21.94
CA ASP A 430 3.77 -12.84 20.56
C ASP A 430 5.18 -12.35 20.16
N MET A 431 5.69 -12.82 19.00
CA MET A 431 6.95 -12.34 18.42
C MET A 431 6.96 -10.81 18.27
N GLY A 432 5.79 -10.21 18.01
CA GLY A 432 5.65 -8.76 17.94
C GLY A 432 6.04 -8.06 19.24
N GLU A 433 5.77 -8.66 20.40
CA GLU A 433 6.06 -8.02 21.69
C GLU A 433 7.57 -7.93 21.97
N GLU A 434 8.34 -8.98 21.66
CA GLU A 434 9.80 -8.96 21.85
C GLU A 434 10.46 -7.90 20.95
N ALA A 435 10.09 -7.86 19.67
CA ALA A 435 10.60 -6.85 18.73
C ALA A 435 10.25 -5.42 19.18
N LEU A 436 9.03 -5.20 19.67
CA LEU A 436 8.58 -3.90 20.19
C LEU A 436 9.36 -3.48 21.44
N LYS A 437 9.67 -4.41 22.35
CA LYS A 437 10.51 -4.14 23.53
C LYS A 437 11.93 -3.76 23.14
N ILE A 438 12.55 -4.45 22.19
CA ILE A 438 13.88 -4.12 21.67
C ILE A 438 13.87 -2.72 21.04
N ALA A 439 12.86 -2.43 20.22
CA ALA A 439 12.71 -1.12 19.57
C ALA A 439 12.58 0.02 20.60
N LEU A 440 11.72 -0.16 21.62
CA LEU A 440 11.57 0.82 22.70
C LEU A 440 12.86 1.00 23.52
N HIS A 441 13.54 -0.09 23.86
CA HIS A 441 14.81 -0.03 24.58
C HIS A 441 15.85 0.79 23.81
N GLN A 442 15.99 0.53 22.51
CA GLN A 442 16.91 1.28 21.67
C GLN A 442 16.53 2.75 21.56
N ARG A 443 15.24 3.09 21.43
CA ARG A 443 14.81 4.50 21.49
C ARG A 443 15.13 5.18 22.82
N MET A 444 15.01 4.47 23.94
CA MET A 444 15.43 5.03 25.23
C MET A 444 16.93 5.34 25.25
N LYS A 445 17.77 4.46 24.70
CA LYS A 445 19.21 4.69 24.57
C LYS A 445 19.52 5.93 23.73
N GLU A 446 18.82 6.11 22.62
CA GLU A 446 18.96 7.26 21.73
C GLU A 446 18.54 8.58 22.41
N VAL A 447 17.41 8.58 23.13
CA VAL A 447 16.96 9.76 23.89
C VAL A 447 17.97 10.11 25.00
N LEU A 448 18.48 9.12 25.73
CA LEU A 448 19.46 9.38 26.79
C LEU A 448 20.73 10.01 26.22
N PHE A 449 21.24 9.50 25.08
CA PHE A 449 22.36 10.10 24.37
C PHE A 449 22.10 11.57 24.04
N LEU A 450 20.96 11.91 23.42
CA LEU A 450 20.60 13.28 23.04
C LEU A 450 20.45 14.23 24.24
N THR A 451 20.10 13.71 25.41
CA THR A 451 20.00 14.50 26.65
C THR A 451 21.33 14.64 27.41
N GLY A 452 22.44 14.13 26.85
CA GLY A 452 23.74 14.11 27.51
C GLY A 452 23.81 13.16 28.72
N GLN A 453 22.81 12.29 28.88
CA GLN A 453 22.79 11.31 29.96
C GLN A 453 23.53 10.05 29.55
N ASN A 454 24.56 9.67 30.32
CA ASN A 454 25.28 8.42 30.11
C ASN A 454 24.36 7.23 30.40
N SER A 455 23.86 6.58 29.35
CA SER A 455 23.08 5.36 29.51
C SER A 455 24.00 4.15 29.69
N LYS A 456 24.05 3.59 30.90
CA LYS A 456 24.51 2.22 31.13
C LYS A 456 23.38 1.21 30.81
N LEU A 457 22.61 1.45 29.75
CA LEU A 457 21.56 0.52 29.33
C LEU A 457 22.21 -0.66 28.61
N THR A 458 22.13 -1.84 29.23
CA THR A 458 22.61 -3.09 28.65
C THR A 458 21.82 -3.40 27.38
N PRO A 459 22.47 -3.77 26.25
CA PRO A 459 21.75 -4.13 25.04
C PRO A 459 20.69 -5.20 25.30
N ALA A 460 19.48 -5.00 24.78
CA ALA A 460 18.43 -6.00 24.85
C ALA A 460 18.93 -7.31 24.22
N ARG A 461 18.88 -8.43 24.94
CA ARG A 461 19.26 -9.75 24.39
C ARG A 461 17.99 -10.51 24.00
N PRO A 462 17.62 -10.56 22.70
CA PRO A 462 16.43 -11.28 22.30
C PRO A 462 16.65 -12.79 22.37
N ARG A 463 15.55 -13.49 22.56
CA ARG A 463 15.45 -14.95 22.41
C ARG A 463 15.45 -15.36 20.94
N ARG A 464 14.98 -14.49 20.03
CA ARG A 464 14.84 -14.77 18.60
C ARG A 464 15.56 -13.74 17.74
N THR A 465 16.34 -14.22 16.77
CA THR A 465 17.03 -13.41 15.76
C THR A 465 16.05 -12.56 14.93
N ALA A 466 14.87 -13.09 14.61
CA ALA A 466 13.80 -12.39 13.92
C ALA A 466 13.36 -11.09 14.63
N SER A 467 13.40 -11.07 15.96
CA SER A 467 12.99 -9.92 16.76
C SER A 467 13.93 -8.72 16.58
N TYR A 468 15.23 -8.96 16.37
CA TYR A 468 16.19 -7.90 16.02
C TYR A 468 15.88 -7.28 14.66
N ARG A 469 15.63 -8.12 13.65
CA ARG A 469 15.28 -7.66 12.30
C ARG A 469 14.01 -6.84 12.30
N GLU A 470 12.98 -7.31 13.01
CA GLU A 470 11.71 -6.61 13.08
C GLU A 470 11.82 -5.31 13.88
N ALA A 471 12.60 -5.27 14.96
CA ALA A 471 12.91 -4.03 15.67
C ALA A 471 13.66 -3.02 14.79
N ALA A 472 14.65 -3.48 14.03
CA ALA A 472 15.40 -2.65 13.09
C ALA A 472 14.49 -2.06 12.00
N ARG A 473 13.57 -2.87 11.44
CA ARG A 473 12.55 -2.41 10.48
C ARG A 473 11.67 -1.30 11.06
N LEU A 474 11.22 -1.44 12.31
CA LEU A 474 10.36 -0.43 12.96
C LEU A 474 11.11 0.89 13.15
N LEU A 475 12.31 0.83 13.75
CA LEU A 475 13.13 2.00 14.03
C LEU A 475 13.62 2.68 12.76
N GLY A 476 14.10 1.89 11.81
CA GLY A 476 14.58 2.35 10.51
C GLY A 476 13.46 2.98 9.71
N GLY A 477 12.27 2.38 9.69
CA GLY A 477 11.09 2.97 9.06
C GLY A 477 10.76 4.37 9.61
N MET A 478 10.79 4.57 10.93
CA MET A 478 10.59 5.89 11.56
C MET A 478 11.69 6.89 11.17
N LEU A 479 12.95 6.47 11.25
CA LEU A 479 14.10 7.29 10.88
C LEU A 479 14.04 7.72 9.40
N GLY A 480 13.75 6.78 8.50
CA GLY A 480 13.57 7.04 7.07
C GLY A 480 12.38 7.94 6.76
N GLU A 481 11.27 7.83 7.49
CA GLU A 481 10.12 8.73 7.35
C GLU A 481 10.46 10.16 7.76
N LYS A 482 11.20 10.36 8.87
CA LYS A 482 11.67 11.68 9.30
C LYS A 482 12.61 12.30 8.25
N LEU A 483 13.62 11.56 7.79
CA LEU A 483 14.54 12.01 6.74
C LEU A 483 13.80 12.39 5.45
N TYR A 484 12.86 11.56 5.01
CA TYR A 484 12.03 11.85 3.83
C TYR A 484 11.18 13.10 4.03
N THR A 485 10.61 13.28 5.22
CA THR A 485 9.81 14.47 5.54
C THR A 485 10.65 15.74 5.54
N GLY A 486 11.85 15.70 6.11
CA GLY A 486 12.82 16.81 6.05
C GLY A 486 13.21 17.18 4.62
N PHE A 487 13.51 16.17 3.80
CA PHE A 487 13.80 16.34 2.37
C PHE A 487 12.62 16.98 1.61
N ARG A 488 11.41 16.43 1.76
CA ARG A 488 10.22 16.94 1.05
C ARG A 488 9.79 18.33 1.49
N LYS A 489 9.97 18.68 2.76
CA LYS A 489 9.70 20.03 3.28
C LYS A 489 10.83 21.03 2.98
N LYS A 490 11.84 20.63 2.19
CA LYS A 490 13.01 21.46 1.82
C LYS A 490 13.83 21.92 3.04
N LEU A 491 13.72 21.20 4.17
CA LEU A 491 14.55 21.40 5.37
C LEU A 491 15.92 20.73 5.23
N MET A 492 16.01 19.74 4.34
CA MET A 492 17.27 19.12 3.92
C MET A 492 17.36 19.17 2.40
N SER A 493 18.49 19.62 1.87
CA SER A 493 18.75 19.55 0.43
C SER A 493 19.04 18.11 -0.01
N GLY A 494 18.88 17.82 -1.31
CA GLY A 494 19.26 16.52 -1.88
C GLY A 494 20.72 16.17 -1.59
N ASP A 495 21.63 17.14 -1.71
CA ASP A 495 23.05 16.95 -1.39
C ASP A 495 23.29 16.63 0.09
N ALA A 496 22.53 17.24 1.00
CA ALA A 496 22.64 16.95 2.42
C ALA A 496 22.21 15.49 2.72
N VAL A 497 21.11 15.04 2.12
CA VAL A 497 20.66 13.65 2.23
C VAL A 497 21.69 12.68 1.62
N LEU A 498 22.22 12.99 0.44
CA LEU A 498 23.23 12.16 -0.21
C LEU A 498 24.53 12.05 0.59
N ARG A 499 24.96 13.12 1.26
CA ARG A 499 26.14 13.06 2.16
C ARG A 499 25.94 12.02 3.27
N LEU A 500 24.74 11.94 3.84
CA LEU A 500 24.41 10.92 4.83
C LEU A 500 24.42 9.52 4.19
N PHE A 501 23.78 9.36 3.03
CA PHE A 501 23.66 8.06 2.35
C PHE A 501 24.97 7.52 1.76
N ARG A 502 26.00 8.36 1.60
CA ARG A 502 27.35 7.92 1.23
C ARG A 502 28.14 7.29 2.39
N ARG A 503 27.64 7.36 3.62
CA ARG A 503 28.29 6.70 4.75
C ARG A 503 28.11 5.18 4.64
N SER A 504 29.23 4.46 4.50
CA SER A 504 29.25 3.00 4.55
C SER A 504 28.96 2.50 5.96
N VAL A 505 28.11 1.49 6.08
CA VAL A 505 27.88 0.74 7.33
C VAL A 505 29.06 -0.15 7.73
N ASP A 506 29.97 -0.42 6.78
CA ASP A 506 31.16 -1.25 7.00
C ASP A 506 32.37 -0.42 7.47
N GLY A 507 32.27 0.91 7.36
CA GLY A 507 33.36 1.83 7.67
C GLY A 507 33.60 2.03 9.17
N PRO A 508 34.83 2.37 9.58
CA PRO A 508 35.11 2.76 10.96
C PRO A 508 34.33 4.03 11.32
N GLY A 509 33.89 4.13 12.57
CA GLY A 509 33.16 5.30 13.06
C GLY A 509 31.66 5.31 12.69
N PHE A 510 31.09 4.18 12.28
CA PHE A 510 29.67 4.14 11.88
C PHE A 510 28.73 4.37 13.07
N THR A 511 29.08 3.86 14.25
CA THR A 511 28.31 4.05 15.48
C THR A 511 28.21 5.53 15.84
N GLU A 512 29.34 6.24 15.80
CA GLU A 512 29.47 7.66 16.07
C GLU A 512 28.61 8.46 15.07
N PHE A 513 28.74 8.17 13.78
CA PHE A 513 27.89 8.73 12.74
C PHE A 513 26.40 8.52 13.01
N TYR A 514 25.99 7.32 13.43
CA TYR A 514 24.58 7.03 13.71
C TYR A 514 24.04 7.92 14.83
N PHE A 515 24.83 8.17 15.87
CA PHE A 515 24.41 9.02 16.98
C PHE A 515 24.43 10.52 16.62
N GLU A 516 25.43 10.99 15.87
CA GLU A 516 25.45 12.36 15.32
C GLU A 516 24.25 12.63 14.40
N LEU A 517 23.87 11.63 13.58
CA LEU A 517 22.69 11.71 12.71
C LEU A 517 21.41 11.96 13.52
N LEU A 518 21.28 11.41 14.73
CA LEU A 518 20.06 11.58 15.53
C LEU A 518 19.84 13.04 15.92
N GLU A 519 20.91 13.81 16.15
CA GLU A 519 20.80 15.25 16.43
C GLU A 519 20.17 16.00 15.26
N ILE A 520 20.57 15.64 14.03
CA ILE A 520 19.99 16.20 12.80
C ILE A 520 18.52 15.80 12.67
N VAL A 521 18.22 14.52 12.88
CA VAL A 521 16.90 13.94 12.62
C VAL A 521 15.86 14.38 13.63
N GLU A 522 16.21 14.52 14.91
CA GLU A 522 15.28 14.98 15.94
C GLU A 522 14.92 16.47 15.77
N GLY A 523 15.73 17.25 15.04
CA GLY A 523 15.36 18.59 14.60
C GLY A 523 14.33 18.64 13.46
N LEU A 524 14.03 17.50 12.82
CA LEU A 524 13.07 17.43 11.71
C LEU A 524 11.63 17.25 12.22
N PRO A 525 10.64 17.83 11.52
CA PRO A 525 9.25 17.73 11.93
C PRO A 525 8.71 16.32 11.75
N GLU A 526 7.82 15.92 12.67
CA GLU A 526 7.05 14.68 12.52
C GLU A 526 6.17 14.71 11.27
N ALA A 527 6.04 13.55 10.62
CA ALA A 527 5.22 13.38 9.44
C ALA A 527 3.72 13.31 9.76
N PHE A 528 3.38 12.72 10.92
CA PHE A 528 2.04 12.49 11.48
C PHE A 528 2.17 11.97 12.93
N LEU A 529 1.18 12.17 13.82
CA LEU A 529 1.30 11.71 15.22
C LEU A 529 1.00 10.20 15.36
N SER A 530 0.00 9.70 14.62
CA SER A 530 -0.26 8.27 14.46
C SER A 530 -0.63 7.90 13.03
N LYS A 531 -0.33 6.66 12.63
CA LYS A 531 -0.89 6.10 11.39
C LYS A 531 -2.40 6.30 11.35
N SER A 532 -3.10 6.12 12.47
CA SER A 532 -4.55 6.21 12.59
C SER A 532 -5.12 7.61 12.32
N GLU A 533 -4.43 8.68 12.73
CA GLU A 533 -4.90 10.07 12.55
C GLU A 533 -4.77 10.55 11.10
N LYS A 534 -3.67 10.19 10.44
CA LYS A 534 -3.51 10.38 8.99
C LYS A 534 -4.15 9.27 8.19
N MET A 535 -4.90 8.32 8.76
CA MET A 535 -5.52 7.22 8.01
C MET A 535 -6.91 7.55 7.52
#